data_AF-A0A7K2KVZ9-F1
#
_entry.id   AF-A0A7K2KVZ9-F1
#
_cell.length_a   1.000
_cell.length_b   1.000
_cell.length_c   1.000
_cell.angle_alpha   90.00
_cell.angle_beta   90.00
_cell.angle_gamma   90.00
#
_symmetry.space_group_name_H-M   'P 1'
#
loop_
_entity.id
_entity.type
_entity.pdbx_description
1 polymer ?
#
loop_
_entity_poly.entity_id
_entity_poly.type
_entity_poly.pdbx_seq_one_letter_code
_entity_poly.pdbx_strand_id
1 'polypeptide(L)'
;MWETILSFHRLRDRRGPVVFGDWRSETRMRLGGETRLLAALVPSRGYFPDFLTPAEGVHGLDEGLDAVRGTDPGRLRGELSLLAADRSGGRTVPHSLRALADGGPAPFGRLLGALRSYHRAAVEPYWPHIRAR
;
A
#
# COMPACT_ATOMS: atom_id res chain seq x y z
N MET A 1 1.51 -10.14 2.07
CA MET A 1 1.70 -8.70 1.66
C MET A 1 0.96 -8.36 0.37
N TRP A 2 0.92 -9.29 -0.58
CA TRP A 2 0.17 -9.15 -1.83
C TRP A 2 -1.31 -8.82 -1.59
N GLU A 3 -1.93 -9.48 -0.62
CA GLU A 3 -3.33 -9.29 -0.23
C GLU A 3 -3.59 -7.86 0.23
N THR A 4 -2.65 -7.26 0.97
CA THR A 4 -2.69 -5.85 1.39
C THR A 4 -2.75 -4.92 0.18
N ILE A 5 -1.85 -5.07 -0.79
CA ILE A 5 -1.75 -4.15 -1.93
C ILE A 5 -2.90 -4.36 -2.92
N LEU A 6 -3.22 -5.62 -3.24
CA LEU A 6 -4.30 -5.95 -4.16
C LEU A 6 -5.67 -5.56 -3.59
N SER A 7 -5.92 -5.80 -2.30
CA SER A 7 -7.15 -5.33 -1.68
C SER A 7 -7.20 -3.80 -1.68
N PHE A 8 -6.08 -3.09 -1.47
CA PHE A 8 -6.07 -1.64 -1.57
C PHE A 8 -6.46 -1.13 -2.96
N HIS A 9 -5.97 -1.76 -4.04
CA HIS A 9 -6.45 -1.48 -5.40
C HIS A 9 -7.97 -1.66 -5.53
N ARG A 10 -8.52 -2.76 -4.99
CA ARG A 10 -9.97 -3.02 -5.00
C ARG A 10 -10.77 -2.01 -4.17
N LEU A 11 -10.22 -1.50 -3.07
CA LEU A 11 -10.84 -0.45 -2.27
C LEU A 11 -10.95 0.87 -3.05
N ARG A 12 -9.90 1.17 -3.83
CA ARG A 12 -9.81 2.38 -4.66
C ARG A 12 -10.62 2.29 -5.95
N ASP A 13 -10.85 1.09 -6.46
CA ASP A 13 -11.67 0.89 -7.64
C ASP A 13 -13.17 1.02 -7.32
N ARG A 14 -13.69 2.23 -7.54
CA ARG A 14 -15.11 2.56 -7.37
C ARG A 14 -16.01 1.95 -8.46
N ARG A 15 -15.44 1.48 -9.57
CA ARG A 15 -16.17 0.83 -10.67
C ARG A 15 -16.02 -0.70 -10.64
N GLY A 16 -15.31 -1.23 -9.63
CA GLY A 16 -15.06 -2.64 -9.49
C GLY A 16 -16.34 -3.43 -9.14
N PRO A 17 -16.28 -4.78 -9.21
CA PRO A 17 -17.45 -5.64 -9.02
C PRO A 17 -18.28 -5.31 -7.78
N VAL A 18 -19.61 -5.43 -7.91
CA VAL A 18 -20.58 -5.18 -6.83
C VAL A 18 -20.34 -6.13 -5.65
N VAL A 19 -19.81 -7.34 -5.89
CA VAL A 19 -19.48 -8.33 -4.86
C VAL A 19 -18.52 -7.80 -3.78
N PHE A 20 -17.74 -6.76 -4.05
CA PHE A 20 -16.87 -6.10 -3.06
C PHE A 20 -17.55 -4.94 -2.32
N GLY A 21 -18.86 -4.73 -2.50
CA GLY A 21 -19.62 -3.62 -1.94
C GLY A 21 -19.54 -3.54 -0.41
N ASP A 22 -19.99 -4.60 0.26
CA ASP A 22 -20.03 -4.68 1.72
C ASP A 22 -18.63 -4.60 2.32
N TRP A 23 -17.69 -5.38 1.76
CA TRP A 23 -16.28 -5.33 2.15
C TRP A 23 -15.70 -3.91 2.05
N ARG A 24 -15.99 -3.15 0.98
CA ARG A 24 -15.53 -1.75 0.85
C ARG A 24 -16.15 -0.85 1.91
N SER A 25 -17.45 -1.02 2.20
CA SER A 25 -18.15 -0.22 3.20
C SER A 25 -17.55 -0.45 4.58
N GLU A 26 -17.47 -1.71 5.00
CA GLU A 26 -16.89 -2.10 6.29
C GLU A 26 -15.43 -1.69 6.45
N THR A 27 -14.61 -1.92 5.41
CA THR A 27 -13.21 -1.54 5.44
C THR A 27 -13.07 -0.03 5.64
N ARG A 28 -13.88 0.80 4.96
CA ARG A 28 -13.82 2.26 5.14
C ARG A 28 -14.23 2.73 6.53
N MET A 29 -15.16 2.03 7.19
CA MET A 29 -15.52 2.34 8.59
C MET A 29 -14.38 2.03 9.57
N ARG A 30 -13.50 1.07 9.24
CA ARG A 30 -12.35 0.68 10.07
C ARG A 30 -11.10 1.50 9.80
N LEU A 31 -11.02 2.20 8.66
CA LEU A 31 -9.83 2.94 8.23
C LEU A 31 -9.81 4.38 8.75
N GLY A 32 -8.60 4.84 9.10
CA GLY A 32 -8.32 6.23 9.49
C GLY A 32 -7.65 7.07 8.38
N GLY A 33 -6.88 8.07 8.79
CA GLY A 33 -6.19 9.03 7.91
C GLY A 33 -5.03 8.46 7.08
N GLU A 34 -4.56 7.25 7.41
CA GLU A 34 -3.41 6.55 6.81
C GLU A 34 -3.61 6.24 5.32
N THR A 35 -4.87 6.21 4.88
CA THR A 35 -5.29 5.92 3.51
C THR A 35 -4.69 6.89 2.49
N ARG A 36 -4.37 8.14 2.89
CA ARG A 36 -3.76 9.15 2.00
C ARG A 36 -2.35 8.77 1.57
N LEU A 37 -1.54 8.24 2.48
CA LEU A 37 -0.17 7.82 2.17
C LEU A 37 -0.18 6.62 1.21
N LEU A 38 -1.00 5.61 1.50
CA LEU A 38 -1.14 4.44 0.63
C LEU A 38 -1.73 4.84 -0.74
N ALA A 39 -2.68 5.76 -0.79
CA ALA A 39 -3.21 6.27 -2.05
C ALA A 39 -2.18 7.04 -2.87
N ALA A 40 -1.20 7.66 -2.19
CA ALA A 40 -0.06 8.29 -2.81
C ALA A 40 1.03 7.30 -3.23
N LEU A 41 0.96 6.01 -2.90
CA LEU A 41 1.93 4.99 -3.33
C LEU A 41 1.33 4.01 -4.33
N VAL A 42 0.05 3.68 -4.17
CA VAL A 42 -0.66 2.66 -4.93
C VAL A 42 -1.77 3.34 -5.73
N PRO A 43 -1.48 3.96 -6.89
CA PRO A 43 -2.47 4.68 -7.70
C PRO A 43 -3.59 3.75 -8.18
N SER A 44 -4.73 4.33 -8.59
CA SER A 44 -5.85 3.53 -9.12
C SER A 44 -5.56 2.94 -10.50
N ARG A 45 -4.60 3.51 -11.24
CA ARG A 45 -4.07 3.04 -12.52
C ARG A 45 -2.60 3.45 -12.63
N GLY A 46 -1.83 2.69 -13.41
CA GLY A 46 -0.42 2.95 -13.62
C GLY A 46 0.49 2.17 -12.68
N TYR A 47 1.76 2.55 -12.67
CA TYR A 47 2.81 1.92 -11.88
C TYR A 47 2.57 2.11 -10.38
N PHE A 48 2.88 1.08 -9.59
CA PHE A 48 3.08 1.18 -8.14
C PHE A 48 4.44 0.55 -7.79
N PRO A 49 5.11 0.98 -6.71
CA PRO A 49 6.45 0.48 -6.40
C PRO A 49 6.50 -1.00 -6.02
N ASP A 50 7.38 -1.75 -6.68
CA ASP A 50 7.61 -3.18 -6.46
C ASP A 50 8.17 -3.50 -5.08
N PHE A 51 8.84 -2.54 -4.41
CA PHE A 51 9.29 -2.72 -3.02
C PHE A 51 8.11 -2.90 -2.06
N LEU A 52 6.88 -2.56 -2.46
CA LEU A 52 5.66 -2.85 -1.71
C LEU A 52 5.18 -4.29 -1.92
N THR A 53 5.80 -5.08 -2.76
CA THR A 53 5.45 -6.50 -2.96
C THR A 53 6.69 -7.37 -2.84
N PRO A 54 7.38 -7.37 -1.68
CA PRO A 54 8.57 -8.18 -1.48
C PRO A 54 8.23 -9.68 -1.53
N ALA A 55 9.20 -10.51 -1.94
CA ALA A 55 9.04 -11.95 -2.04
C ALA A 55 8.75 -12.58 -0.67
N GLU A 56 9.37 -12.05 0.38
CA GLU A 56 9.19 -12.41 1.78
C GLU A 56 7.73 -12.27 2.25
N GLY A 57 6.93 -11.47 1.54
CA GLY A 57 5.52 -11.30 1.79
C GLY A 57 4.66 -12.57 1.63
N VAL A 58 5.23 -13.66 1.07
CA VAL A 58 4.61 -15.00 1.04
C VAL A 58 4.62 -15.69 2.40
N HIS A 59 5.53 -15.30 3.29
CA HIS A 59 5.65 -15.86 4.64
C HIS A 59 4.70 -15.20 5.64
N GLY A 60 4.23 -13.99 5.33
CA GLY A 60 3.29 -13.27 6.17
C GLY A 60 3.34 -11.76 5.95
N LEU A 61 2.56 -11.05 6.76
CA LEU A 61 2.60 -9.59 6.77
C LEU A 61 3.91 -9.09 7.39
N ASP A 62 4.35 -9.69 8.50
CA ASP A 62 5.49 -9.20 9.28
C ASP A 62 6.80 -9.33 8.50
N GLU A 63 7.03 -10.48 7.86
CA GLU A 63 8.17 -10.72 6.99
C GLU A 63 8.17 -9.76 5.79
N GLY A 64 6.99 -9.50 5.22
CA GLY A 64 6.84 -8.52 4.16
C GLY A 64 7.14 -7.08 4.62
N LEU A 65 6.74 -6.70 5.83
CA LEU A 65 7.03 -5.37 6.38
C LEU A 65 8.50 -5.19 6.72
N ASP A 66 9.16 -6.24 7.19
CA ASP A 66 10.61 -6.24 7.45
C ASP A 66 11.41 -6.15 6.15
N ALA A 67 10.99 -6.85 5.10
CA ALA A 67 11.59 -6.70 3.76
C ALA A 67 11.38 -5.29 3.19
N VAL A 68 10.19 -4.70 3.36
CA VAL A 68 9.97 -3.28 3.00
C VAL A 68 10.93 -2.39 3.78
N ARG A 69 11.08 -2.59 5.09
CA ARG A 69 12.05 -1.85 5.93
C ARG A 69 13.49 -1.98 5.44
N GLY A 70 13.87 -3.15 4.95
CA GLY A 70 15.20 -3.44 4.39
C GLY A 70 15.42 -2.96 2.96
N THR A 71 14.46 -2.26 2.34
CA THR A 71 14.62 -1.78 0.96
C THR A 71 15.84 -0.86 0.83
N ASP A 72 16.73 -1.19 -0.10
CA ASP A 72 17.89 -0.35 -0.41
C ASP A 72 17.45 1.10 -0.72
N PRO A 73 18.09 2.13 -0.13
CA PRO A 73 17.70 3.52 -0.34
C PRO A 73 17.77 3.99 -1.80
N GLY A 74 18.69 3.43 -2.61
CA GLY A 74 18.79 3.70 -4.03
C GLY A 74 17.60 3.14 -4.81
N ARG A 75 17.23 1.88 -4.53
CA ARG A 75 16.02 1.25 -5.08
C ARG A 75 14.76 2.02 -4.70
N LEU A 76 14.60 2.37 -3.43
CA LEU A 76 13.47 3.17 -2.93
C LEU A 76 13.32 4.48 -3.72
N ARG A 77 14.42 5.24 -3.86
CA ARG A 77 14.42 6.49 -4.62
C ARG A 77 14.08 6.27 -6.10
N GLY A 78 14.68 5.28 -6.75
CA GLY A 78 14.43 4.97 -8.16
C GLY A 78 12.97 4.62 -8.44
N GLU A 79 12.38 3.75 -7.63
CA GLU A 79 10.98 3.34 -7.79
C GLU A 79 10.00 4.48 -7.47
N LEU A 80 10.31 5.34 -6.49
CA LEU A 80 9.49 6.53 -6.20
C LEU A 80 9.58 7.59 -7.31
N SER A 81 10.74 7.73 -7.94
CA SER A 81 10.91 8.57 -9.14
C SER A 81 10.12 8.03 -10.33
N LEU A 82 10.11 6.71 -10.54
CA LEU A 82 9.31 6.07 -11.58
C LEU A 82 7.81 6.29 -11.35
N LEU A 83 7.35 6.12 -10.10
CA LEU A 83 5.98 6.43 -9.70
C LEU A 83 5.61 7.90 -9.93
N ALA A 84 6.53 8.83 -9.69
CA ALA A 84 6.30 10.25 -9.95
C ALA A 84 6.18 10.53 -11.46
N ALA A 85 7.01 9.89 -12.29
CA ALA A 85 7.00 10.05 -13.74
C ALA A 85 5.73 9.49 -14.40
N ASP A 86 5.24 8.33 -13.94
CA ASP A 86 4.02 7.69 -14.46
C ASP A 86 2.74 8.49 -14.17
N ARG A 87 2.77 9.42 -13.20
CA ARG A 87 1.67 10.36 -12.89
C ARG A 87 1.57 11.51 -13.88
N SER A 88 1.63 11.19 -15.17
CA SER A 88 1.41 12.07 -16.31
C SER A 88 0.14 12.90 -16.12
N GLY A 89 0.32 14.18 -15.75
CA GLY A 89 -0.77 15.12 -15.52
C GLY A 89 -0.38 16.40 -14.76
N GLY A 90 0.92 16.73 -14.66
CA GLY A 90 1.38 17.97 -14.01
C GLY A 90 1.15 18.06 -12.50
N ARG A 91 0.81 16.95 -11.83
CA ARG A 91 0.58 16.95 -10.38
C ARG A 91 1.91 16.93 -9.65
N THR A 92 2.14 17.94 -8.81
CA THR A 92 3.27 18.00 -7.88
C THR A 92 3.38 16.69 -7.10
N VAL A 93 4.60 16.15 -6.99
CA VAL A 93 4.89 14.97 -6.18
C VAL A 93 4.42 15.25 -4.74
N PRO A 94 3.53 14.41 -4.16
CA PRO A 94 3.06 14.62 -2.79
C PRO A 94 4.24 14.71 -1.82
N HIS A 95 4.17 15.65 -0.87
CA HIS A 95 5.23 15.84 0.14
C HIS A 95 5.57 14.54 0.89
N SER A 96 4.57 13.67 1.10
CA SER A 96 4.76 12.35 1.72
C SER A 96 5.68 11.43 0.93
N LEU A 97 5.63 11.46 -0.41
CA LEU A 97 6.54 10.68 -1.26
C LEU A 97 7.96 11.24 -1.26
N ARG A 98 8.08 12.57 -1.27
CA ARG A 98 9.39 13.23 -1.16
C ARG A 98 10.06 12.89 0.16
N ALA A 99 9.34 13.04 1.27
CA ALA A 99 9.84 12.69 2.60
C ALA A 99 10.21 11.21 2.72
N LEU A 100 9.51 10.32 2.01
CA LEU A 100 9.87 8.90 1.95
C LEU A 100 11.13 8.66 1.12
N ALA A 101 11.27 9.33 -0.03
CA ALA A 101 12.46 9.25 -0.89
C ALA A 101 13.73 9.79 -0.20
N ASP A 102 13.58 10.76 0.70
CA ASP A 102 14.67 11.29 1.53
C ASP A 102 15.16 10.28 2.59
N GLY A 103 14.48 9.14 2.77
CA GLY A 103 14.96 8.00 3.56
C GLY A 103 14.91 8.18 5.08
N GLY A 104 14.18 9.18 5.58
CA GLY A 104 14.09 9.44 7.01
C GLY A 104 13.34 8.33 7.77
N PRO A 105 13.74 8.00 9.03
CA PRO A 105 13.11 6.93 9.81
C PRO A 105 11.63 7.20 10.13
N ALA A 106 11.24 8.46 10.33
CA ALA A 106 9.86 8.83 10.63
C ALA A 106 8.89 8.64 9.43
N PRO A 107 9.19 9.15 8.21
CA PRO A 107 8.43 8.82 7.01
C PRO A 107 8.28 7.32 6.77
N PHE A 108 9.36 6.55 6.97
CA PHE A 108 9.33 5.11 6.76
C PHE A 108 8.49 4.37 7.82
N GLY A 109 8.62 4.75 9.10
CA GLY A 109 7.77 4.24 10.17
C GLY A 109 6.28 4.49 9.92
N ARG A 110 5.93 5.66 9.36
CA ARG A 110 4.54 5.95 8.94
C ARG A 110 4.05 5.04 7.81
N LEU A 111 4.91 4.71 6.85
CA LEU A 111 4.56 3.76 5.78
C LEU A 111 4.25 2.37 6.36
N LEU A 112 5.16 1.83 7.19
CA LEU A 112 4.98 0.50 7.79
C LEU A 112 3.73 0.46 8.67
N GLY A 113 3.49 1.52 9.46
CA GLY A 113 2.27 1.68 10.24
C GLY A 113 1.02 1.71 9.37
N ALA A 114 1.03 2.47 8.27
CA ALA A 114 -0.10 2.54 7.35
C ALA A 114 -0.42 1.18 6.69
N LEU A 115 0.60 0.45 6.24
CA LEU A 115 0.43 -0.90 5.67
C LEU A 115 -0.17 -1.87 6.70
N ARG A 116 0.35 -1.85 7.93
CA ARG A 116 -0.15 -2.70 9.02
C ARG A 116 -1.59 -2.36 9.37
N SER A 117 -1.90 -1.10 9.63
CA SER A 117 -3.25 -0.65 9.97
C SER A 117 -4.25 -0.98 8.86
N TYR A 118 -3.85 -0.81 7.60
CA TYR A 118 -4.69 -1.18 6.47
C TYR A 118 -4.95 -2.70 6.42
N HIS A 119 -3.93 -3.54 6.57
CA HIS A 119 -4.09 -4.99 6.59
C HIS A 119 -5.06 -5.44 7.69
N ARG A 120 -4.90 -4.91 8.92
CA ARG A 120 -5.80 -5.21 10.04
C ARG A 120 -7.26 -4.83 9.76
N ALA A 121 -7.49 -3.72 9.08
CA ALA A 121 -8.84 -3.26 8.77
C ALA A 121 -9.49 -4.05 7.61
N ALA A 122 -8.72 -4.36 6.57
CA ALA A 122 -9.22 -4.78 5.27
C ALA A 122 -9.06 -6.28 4.99
N VAL A 123 -8.05 -6.94 5.57
CA VAL A 123 -7.64 -8.31 5.23
C VAL A 123 -7.86 -9.24 6.41
N GLU A 124 -7.31 -8.90 7.58
CA GLU A 124 -7.33 -9.76 8.77
C GLU A 124 -8.73 -10.28 9.17
N PRO A 125 -9.82 -9.47 9.12
CA PRO A 125 -11.16 -9.95 9.48
C PRO A 125 -11.70 -11.05 8.56
N TYR A 126 -11.15 -11.15 7.34
CA TYR A 126 -11.57 -12.10 6.31
C TYR A 126 -10.57 -13.25 6.13
N TRP A 127 -9.43 -13.22 6.81
CA TRP A 127 -8.36 -14.22 6.68
C TRP A 127 -8.81 -15.67 6.91
N PRO A 128 -9.69 -15.97 7.91
CA PRO A 128 -10.21 -17.32 8.07
C PRO A 128 -10.94 -17.85 6.83
N HIS A 129 -11.67 -16.99 6.12
CA HIS A 129 -12.39 -17.35 4.89
C HIS A 129 -11.45 -17.51 3.69
N ILE A 130 -10.35 -16.74 3.64
CA ILE A 130 -9.33 -16.84 2.59
C ILE A 130 -8.56 -18.16 2.72
N ARG A 131 -8.23 -18.58 3.94
CA ARG A 131 -7.48 -19.80 4.24
C ARG A 131 -8.29 -21.09 4.18
N ALA A 132 -9.62 -21.00 4.22
CA ALA A 132 -10.53 -22.14 4.14
C ALA A 132 -10.82 -22.58 2.70
N ARG A 133 -10.18 -21.97 1.70
CA ARG A 133 -10.33 -22.26 0.27
C ARG A 133 -9.12 -23.00 -0.30
#